data_AF-A0A2M4C1M5-F1
#
_entry.id   AF-A0A2M4C1M5-F1
#
_cell.length_a   1.000
_cell.length_b   1.000
_cell.length_c   1.000
_cell.angle_alpha   90.00
_cell.angle_beta   90.00
_cell.angle_gamma   90.00
#
_symmetry.space_group_name_H-M   'P 1'
#
loop_
_entity.id
_entity.type
_entity.pdbx_description
1 polymer ?
#
loop_
_entity_poly.entity_id
_entity_poly.type
_entity_poly.pdbx_seq_one_letter_code
_entity_poly.pdbx_strand_id
1 'polypeptide(L)'
;MVGFTESAKCLQIRKYFDDAYRSTYSCILVDNIERLLDYGPIGPRYSNLTLQALLVLLKKPPPKGKKLLILCTTSRRQVLEDMEMLSAFTAVLHVPNLSTPEHLVAVLEQEPDVFGRNELAAIYKRVKGRRIFVGIKKLLDLIDLARQMDPQVRLIKFLSKLEEEGAIEDATVAK
;
A
#
# COMPACT_ATOMS: atom_id res chain seq x y z
N MET A 1 6.97 -11.34 11.44
CA MET A 1 7.30 -12.75 11.77
C MET A 1 8.62 -13.12 11.08
N VAL A 2 9.67 -12.32 11.32
CA VAL A 2 10.97 -12.44 10.65
C VAL A 2 11.71 -13.65 11.23
N GLY A 3 12.35 -14.45 10.38
CA GLY A 3 13.13 -15.62 10.79
C GLY A 3 12.31 -16.85 11.21
N PHE A 4 10.98 -16.80 11.09
CA PHE A 4 10.13 -17.94 11.40
C PHE A 4 10.20 -18.97 10.27
N THR A 5 10.26 -20.25 10.62
CA THR A 5 9.96 -21.35 9.69
C THR A 5 8.49 -21.29 9.27
N GLU A 6 8.15 -21.88 8.13
CA GLU A 6 6.78 -21.91 7.61
C GLU A 6 5.78 -22.49 8.64
N SER A 7 6.16 -23.57 9.32
CA SER A 7 5.35 -24.19 10.38
C SER A 7 5.15 -23.26 11.57
N ALA A 8 6.20 -22.55 12.00
CA ALA A 8 6.09 -21.57 13.08
C ALA A 8 5.17 -20.41 12.68
N LYS A 9 5.19 -20.00 11.40
CA LYS A 9 4.24 -19.00 10.91
C LYS A 9 2.80 -19.49 10.97
N CYS A 10 2.54 -20.69 10.47
CA CYS A 10 1.21 -21.27 10.47
C CYS A 10 0.64 -21.41 11.89
N LEU A 11 1.46 -21.86 12.84
CA LEU A 11 1.07 -22.00 14.24
C LEU A 11 0.70 -20.64 14.86
N GLN A 12 1.52 -19.62 14.61
CA GLN A 12 1.27 -18.28 15.13
C GLN A 12 0.04 -17.62 14.49
N ILE A 13 -0.15 -17.78 13.18
CA ILE A 13 -1.35 -17.29 12.48
C ILE A 13 -2.59 -17.96 13.08
N ARG A 14 -2.57 -19.30 13.22
CA ARG A 14 -3.67 -20.03 13.82
C ARG A 14 -3.99 -19.52 15.23
N LYS A 15 -2.96 -19.26 16.05
CA LYS A 15 -3.13 -18.68 17.38
C LYS A 15 -3.89 -17.35 17.35
N TYR A 16 -3.55 -16.43 16.42
CA TYR A 16 -4.28 -15.17 16.29
C TYR A 16 -5.75 -15.35 15.97
N PHE A 17 -6.09 -16.31 15.09
CA PHE A 17 -7.50 -16.64 14.81
C PHE A 17 -8.19 -17.26 16.02
N ASP A 18 -7.54 -18.20 16.71
CA ASP A 18 -8.09 -18.84 17.90
C ASP A 18 -8.35 -17.84 19.04
N ASP A 19 -7.48 -16.84 19.20
CA ASP A 19 -7.67 -15.74 20.14
C ASP A 19 -8.82 -14.81 19.70
N ALA A 20 -8.90 -14.48 18.41
CA ALA A 20 -9.99 -13.67 17.86
C ALA A 20 -11.37 -14.33 18.01
N TYR A 21 -11.43 -15.66 17.94
CA TYR A 21 -12.65 -16.43 18.19
C TYR A 21 -13.13 -16.40 19.64
N ARG A 22 -12.34 -15.85 20.58
CA ARG A 22 -12.79 -15.71 21.99
C ARG A 22 -13.70 -14.50 22.16
N SER A 23 -13.50 -13.44 21.38
CA SER A 23 -14.33 -12.22 21.42
C SER A 23 -15.67 -12.37 20.67
N THR A 24 -16.71 -11.65 21.11
CA THR A 24 -18.00 -11.55 20.39
C THR A 24 -17.83 -10.83 19.05
N TYR A 25 -17.01 -9.78 19.03
CA TYR A 25 -16.63 -9.03 17.84
C TYR A 25 -15.11 -8.93 17.78
N SER A 26 -14.53 -9.36 16.67
CA SER A 26 -13.09 -9.29 16.45
C SER A 26 -12.76 -8.80 15.04
N CYS A 27 -11.59 -8.17 14.92
CA CYS A 27 -11.02 -7.76 13.65
C CYS A 27 -9.57 -8.23 13.58
N ILE A 28 -9.19 -8.87 12.48
CA ILE A 28 -7.80 -9.26 12.20
C ILE A 28 -7.32 -8.46 11.00
N LEU A 29 -6.14 -7.85 11.11
CA LEU A 29 -5.43 -7.24 9.98
C LEU A 29 -4.27 -8.16 9.56
N VAL A 30 -4.35 -8.70 8.36
CA VAL A 30 -3.25 -9.43 7.71
C VAL A 30 -2.57 -8.48 6.73
N ASP A 31 -1.54 -7.79 7.22
CA ASP A 31 -0.80 -6.85 6.40
C ASP A 31 0.22 -7.55 5.48
N ASN A 32 0.29 -7.09 4.24
CA ASN A 32 1.29 -7.43 3.24
C ASN A 32 1.40 -8.95 3.01
N ILE A 33 0.31 -9.53 2.49
CA ILE A 33 0.15 -10.98 2.29
C ILE A 33 1.34 -11.58 1.54
N GLU A 34 1.80 -10.94 0.46
CA GLU A 34 2.92 -11.45 -0.34
C GLU A 34 4.19 -11.65 0.51
N ARG A 35 4.46 -10.78 1.49
CA ARG A 35 5.59 -10.95 2.41
C ARG A 35 5.33 -12.03 3.44
N LEU A 36 4.09 -12.17 3.91
CA LEU A 36 3.73 -13.26 4.83
C LEU A 36 3.96 -14.64 4.18
N LEU A 37 3.64 -14.74 2.89
CA LEU A 37 3.85 -15.91 2.03
C LEU A 37 5.30 -16.10 1.56
N ASP A 38 6.26 -15.27 1.99
CA ASP A 38 7.65 -15.30 1.50
C ASP A 38 7.75 -15.23 -0.04
N TYR A 39 6.84 -14.48 -0.68
CA TYR A 39 6.81 -14.38 -2.13
C TYR A 39 8.07 -13.70 -2.68
N GLY A 40 8.74 -14.39 -3.59
CA GLY A 40 9.86 -13.87 -4.39
C GLY A 40 9.55 -13.95 -5.88
N PRO A 41 9.72 -12.86 -6.66
CA PRO A 41 9.31 -12.82 -8.07
C PRO A 41 10.20 -13.61 -9.02
N ILE A 42 11.47 -13.90 -8.65
CA ILE A 42 12.40 -14.66 -9.49
C ILE A 42 12.16 -16.16 -9.28
N GLY A 43 11.72 -16.85 -10.34
CA GLY A 43 11.40 -18.28 -10.31
C GLY A 43 10.27 -18.57 -9.32
N PRO A 44 9.12 -17.89 -9.46
CA PRO A 44 8.20 -17.50 -8.39
C PRO A 44 8.16 -18.49 -7.23
N ARG A 45 8.72 -18.06 -6.10
CA ARG A 45 8.78 -18.85 -4.86
C ARG A 45 7.83 -18.27 -3.83
N TYR A 46 7.17 -19.13 -3.08
CA TYR A 46 6.31 -18.75 -1.97
C TYR A 46 6.12 -19.96 -1.04
N SER A 47 5.71 -19.68 0.18
CA SER A 47 5.37 -20.67 1.19
C SER A 47 3.98 -21.24 0.94
N ASN A 48 3.90 -22.38 0.24
CA ASN A 48 2.62 -23.04 -0.02
C ASN A 48 1.94 -23.48 1.29
N LEU A 49 2.71 -23.88 2.31
CA LEU A 49 2.15 -24.24 3.61
C LEU A 49 1.40 -23.05 4.25
N THR A 50 2.01 -21.86 4.21
CA THR A 50 1.39 -20.62 4.73
C THR A 50 0.19 -20.20 3.89
N LEU A 51 0.26 -20.35 2.57
CA LEU A 51 -0.85 -20.11 1.64
C LEU A 51 -2.07 -20.96 1.99
N GLN A 52 -1.90 -22.29 2.08
CA GLN A 52 -2.99 -23.20 2.38
C GLN A 52 -3.59 -22.93 3.77
N ALA A 53 -2.76 -22.67 4.78
CA ALA A 53 -3.22 -22.31 6.11
C ALA A 53 -4.10 -21.04 6.10
N LEU A 54 -3.69 -19.99 5.38
CA LEU A 54 -4.48 -18.77 5.24
C LEU A 54 -5.78 -19.02 4.48
N LEU A 55 -5.77 -19.75 3.36
CA LEU A 55 -6.98 -20.07 2.59
C LEU A 55 -8.04 -20.77 3.44
N VAL A 56 -7.61 -21.74 4.27
CA VAL A 56 -8.50 -22.43 5.20
C VAL A 56 -9.07 -21.47 6.25
N LEU A 57 -8.23 -20.62 6.83
CA LEU A 57 -8.64 -19.69 7.89
C LEU A 57 -9.55 -18.56 7.37
N LEU A 58 -9.30 -18.04 6.17
CA LEU A 58 -10.12 -17.00 5.54
C LEU A 58 -11.54 -17.48 5.23
N LYS A 59 -11.70 -18.76 4.86
CA LYS A 59 -13.00 -19.38 4.56
C LYS A 59 -13.72 -19.94 5.79
N LYS A 60 -13.03 -20.06 6.94
CA LYS A 60 -13.60 -20.64 8.15
C LYS A 60 -14.57 -19.65 8.82
N PRO A 61 -15.85 -20.01 9.00
CA PRO A 61 -16.78 -19.15 9.71
C PRO A 61 -16.41 -19.06 11.21
N PRO A 62 -16.60 -17.90 11.86
CA PRO A 62 -16.42 -17.79 13.29
C PRO A 62 -17.45 -18.65 14.05
N PRO A 63 -17.19 -19.00 15.33
CA PRO A 63 -18.15 -19.73 16.15
C PRO A 63 -19.52 -19.05 16.21
N LYS A 64 -20.58 -19.84 16.45
CA LYS A 64 -21.96 -19.33 16.54
C LYS A 64 -22.03 -18.17 17.55
N GLY A 65 -22.75 -17.11 17.16
CA GLY A 65 -22.90 -15.91 17.98
C GLY A 65 -21.72 -14.93 17.95
N LYS A 66 -20.65 -15.22 17.20
CA LYS A 66 -19.47 -14.35 17.08
C LYS A 66 -19.33 -13.77 15.67
N LYS A 67 -18.68 -12.62 15.58
CA LYS A 67 -18.44 -11.89 14.33
C LYS A 67 -16.95 -11.59 14.19
N LEU A 68 -16.41 -11.90 13.02
CA LEU A 68 -15.00 -11.67 12.69
C LEU A 68 -14.93 -10.89 11.37
N LEU A 69 -14.24 -9.74 11.40
CA LEU A 69 -13.80 -9.02 10.21
C LEU A 69 -12.33 -9.33 9.94
N ILE A 70 -11.99 -9.63 8.70
CA ILE A 70 -10.60 -9.82 8.29
C ILE A 70 -10.29 -8.79 7.23
N LEU A 71 -9.30 -7.94 7.50
CA LEU A 71 -8.76 -6.98 6.56
C LEU A 71 -7.41 -7.49 6.09
N CYS A 72 -7.20 -7.48 4.78
CA CYS A 72 -5.97 -7.94 4.17
C CYS A 72 -5.42 -6.87 3.23
N THR A 73 -4.10 -6.69 3.23
CA THR A 73 -3.44 -5.76 2.30
C THR A 73 -2.48 -6.52 1.39
N THR A 74 -2.40 -6.06 0.15
CA THR A 74 -1.40 -6.53 -0.82
C THR A 74 -1.04 -5.39 -1.75
N SER A 75 0.21 -5.36 -2.20
CA SER A 75 0.67 -4.52 -3.31
C SER A 75 0.79 -5.33 -4.61
N ARG A 76 0.42 -6.62 -4.60
CA ARG A 76 0.57 -7.56 -5.72
C ARG A 76 -0.71 -8.34 -6.00
N ARG A 77 -1.78 -7.63 -6.40
CA ARG A 77 -3.09 -8.24 -6.71
C ARG A 77 -2.98 -9.44 -7.66
N GLN A 78 -2.24 -9.29 -8.77
CA GLN A 78 -2.09 -10.36 -9.77
C GLN A 78 -1.54 -11.65 -9.15
N VAL A 79 -0.57 -11.54 -8.24
CA VAL A 79 0.01 -12.71 -7.56
C VAL A 79 -1.04 -13.45 -6.72
N LEU A 80 -1.92 -12.71 -6.02
CA LEU A 80 -3.01 -13.32 -5.25
C LEU A 80 -4.10 -13.91 -6.15
N GLU A 81 -4.26 -13.39 -7.37
CA GLU A 81 -5.16 -13.94 -8.38
C GLU A 81 -4.62 -15.26 -8.92
N ASP A 82 -3.34 -15.30 -9.30
CA ASP A 82 -2.65 -16.50 -9.79
C ASP A 82 -2.59 -17.61 -8.72
N MET A 83 -2.59 -17.24 -7.44
CA MET A 83 -2.65 -18.16 -6.29
C MET A 83 -4.08 -18.55 -5.87
N GLU A 84 -5.11 -18.15 -6.64
CA GLU A 84 -6.54 -18.37 -6.37
C GLU A 84 -7.03 -17.80 -5.03
N MET A 85 -6.24 -16.95 -4.37
CA MET A 85 -6.56 -16.39 -3.05
C MET A 85 -7.64 -15.31 -3.13
N LEU A 86 -7.76 -14.60 -4.25
CA LEU A 86 -8.80 -13.58 -4.42
C LEU A 86 -10.21 -14.13 -4.21
N SER A 87 -10.45 -15.40 -4.58
CA SER A 87 -11.72 -16.09 -4.39
C SER A 87 -12.11 -16.31 -2.91
N ALA A 88 -11.14 -16.22 -1.99
CA ALA A 88 -11.38 -16.38 -0.56
C ALA A 88 -11.89 -15.10 0.12
N PHE A 89 -11.77 -13.94 -0.54
CA PHE A 89 -12.20 -12.66 0.01
C PHE A 89 -13.64 -12.35 -0.40
N THR A 90 -14.41 -11.78 0.53
CA THR A 90 -15.80 -11.35 0.28
C THR A 90 -15.89 -10.06 -0.51
N ALA A 91 -14.86 -9.22 -0.46
CA ALA A 91 -14.78 -7.96 -1.19
C ALA A 91 -13.30 -7.59 -1.41
N VAL A 92 -13.04 -6.87 -2.50
CA VAL A 92 -11.72 -6.29 -2.78
C VAL A 92 -11.89 -4.80 -3.02
N LEU A 93 -11.18 -3.99 -2.24
CA LEU A 93 -11.20 -2.53 -2.36
C LEU A 93 -9.89 -2.07 -2.98
N HIS A 94 -9.98 -1.34 -4.08
CA HIS A 94 -8.79 -0.75 -4.72
C HIS A 94 -8.41 0.55 -3.99
N VAL A 95 -7.14 0.66 -3.61
CA VAL A 95 -6.54 1.88 -3.07
C VAL A 95 -5.63 2.46 -4.16
N PRO A 96 -6.10 3.44 -4.95
CA PRO A 96 -5.33 4.01 -6.05
C PRO A 96 -4.22 4.94 -5.56
N ASN A 97 -3.21 5.14 -6.40
CA ASN A 97 -2.27 6.24 -6.26
C ASN A 97 -2.94 7.59 -6.54
N LEU A 98 -2.31 8.68 -6.09
CA LEU A 98 -2.70 10.03 -6.47
C LEU A 98 -2.45 10.21 -7.97
N SER A 99 -3.49 10.64 -8.69
CA SER A 99 -3.50 10.66 -10.16
C SER A 99 -3.82 12.01 -10.78
N THR A 100 -4.18 13.02 -9.98
CA THR A 100 -4.55 14.35 -10.47
C THR A 100 -3.70 15.45 -9.83
N PRO A 101 -3.45 16.57 -10.54
CA PRO A 101 -2.83 17.77 -9.95
C PRO A 101 -3.50 18.22 -8.65
N GLU A 102 -4.82 18.13 -8.59
CA GLU A 102 -5.61 18.50 -7.42
C GLU A 102 -5.30 17.60 -6.22
N HIS A 103 -5.12 16.29 -6.43
CA HIS A 103 -4.69 15.39 -5.35
C HIS A 103 -3.31 15.76 -4.81
N LEU A 104 -2.35 16.06 -5.70
CA LEU A 104 -0.99 16.46 -5.29
C LEU A 104 -1.04 17.75 -4.45
N VAL A 105 -1.72 18.78 -4.94
CA VAL A 105 -1.83 20.06 -4.23
C VAL A 105 -2.57 19.90 -2.91
N ALA A 106 -3.65 19.13 -2.85
CA ALA A 106 -4.40 18.89 -1.61
C ALA A 106 -3.53 18.27 -0.51
N VAL A 107 -2.58 17.39 -0.87
CA VAL A 107 -1.61 16.83 0.09
C VAL A 107 -0.60 17.89 0.52
N LEU A 108 -0.05 18.66 -0.43
CA LEU A 108 0.93 19.71 -0.12
C LEU A 108 0.33 20.84 0.74
N GLU A 109 -0.97 21.12 0.60
CA GLU A 109 -1.70 22.09 1.42
C GLU A 109 -1.81 21.66 2.90
N GLN A 110 -1.70 20.35 3.20
CA GLN A 110 -1.63 19.87 4.58
C GLN A 110 -0.26 20.13 5.23
N GLU A 111 0.74 20.55 4.46
CA GLU A 111 2.14 20.76 4.88
C GLU A 111 2.57 22.23 4.63
N PRO A 112 1.92 23.21 5.31
CA PRO A 112 2.07 24.64 5.01
C PRO A 112 3.45 25.23 5.33
N ASP A 113 4.30 24.50 6.06
CA ASP A 113 5.68 24.87 6.35
C ASP A 113 6.65 24.58 5.20
N VAL A 114 6.23 23.79 4.20
CA VAL A 114 7.09 23.34 3.10
C VAL A 114 6.96 24.23 1.87
N PHE A 115 5.73 24.54 1.44
CA PHE A 115 5.47 25.36 0.25
C PHE A 115 4.46 26.46 0.54
N GLY A 116 4.80 27.70 0.18
CA GLY A 116 3.87 28.83 0.24
C GLY A 116 2.80 28.79 -0.85
N ARG A 117 1.76 29.60 -0.73
CA ARG A 117 0.65 29.67 -1.72
C ARG A 117 1.12 29.92 -3.16
N ASN A 118 2.12 30.79 -3.35
CA ASN A 118 2.69 31.08 -4.66
C ASN A 118 3.44 29.88 -5.25
N GLU A 119 4.14 29.12 -4.41
CA GLU A 119 4.85 27.89 -4.79
C GLU A 119 3.88 26.78 -5.14
N LEU A 120 2.81 26.60 -4.37
CA LEU A 120 1.73 25.64 -4.68
C LEU A 120 1.07 25.96 -6.02
N ALA A 121 0.78 27.23 -6.30
CA ALA A 121 0.25 27.66 -7.60
C ALA A 121 1.24 27.38 -8.75
N ALA A 122 2.53 27.57 -8.51
CA ALA A 122 3.58 27.26 -9.49
C ALA A 122 3.71 25.74 -9.73
N ILE A 123 3.68 24.93 -8.67
CA ILE A 123 3.66 23.46 -8.74
C ILE A 123 2.45 23.00 -9.54
N TYR A 124 1.24 23.46 -9.18
CA TYR A 124 0.00 23.14 -9.89
C TYR A 124 0.12 23.44 -11.39
N LYS A 125 0.58 24.65 -11.75
CA LYS A 125 0.77 25.05 -13.14
C LYS A 125 1.77 24.15 -13.87
N ARG A 126 2.80 23.64 -13.19
CA ARG A 126 3.83 22.79 -13.79
C ARG A 126 3.39 21.34 -13.98
N VAL A 127 2.52 20.84 -13.11
CA VAL A 127 1.98 19.47 -13.20
C VAL A 127 0.67 19.40 -13.98
N LYS A 128 -0.02 20.54 -14.21
CA LYS A 128 -1.26 20.58 -14.98
C LYS A 128 -1.03 20.06 -16.40
N GLY A 129 -1.86 19.09 -16.81
CA GLY A 129 -1.75 18.43 -18.11
C GLY A 129 -0.68 17.32 -18.18
N ARG A 130 -0.02 17.01 -17.07
CA ARG A 130 0.90 15.88 -16.93
C ARG A 130 0.20 14.71 -16.24
N ARG A 131 0.66 13.49 -16.51
CA ARG A 131 0.20 12.31 -15.80
C ARG A 131 0.82 12.32 -14.40
N ILE A 132 -0.01 12.14 -13.38
CA ILE A 132 0.45 11.96 -12.00
C ILE A 132 0.22 10.51 -11.62
N PHE A 133 1.20 9.90 -10.97
CA PHE A 133 1.07 8.55 -10.44
C PHE A 133 2.01 8.35 -9.24
N VAL A 134 1.55 8.72 -8.05
CA VAL A 134 2.38 8.63 -6.84
C VAL A 134 1.59 8.11 -5.65
N GLY A 135 2.18 7.17 -4.92
CA GLY A 135 1.62 6.70 -3.65
C GLY A 135 1.84 7.73 -2.55
N ILE A 136 0.86 7.89 -1.66
CA ILE A 136 0.89 8.91 -0.60
C ILE A 136 2.17 8.86 0.24
N LYS A 137 2.61 7.66 0.64
CA LYS A 137 3.84 7.49 1.43
C LYS A 137 5.07 8.07 0.72
N LYS A 138 5.24 7.75 -0.58
CA LYS A 138 6.38 8.23 -1.36
C LYS A 138 6.33 9.76 -1.53
N LEU A 139 5.13 10.32 -1.72
CA LEU A 139 4.97 11.77 -1.78
C LEU A 139 5.36 12.44 -0.46
N LEU A 140 4.93 11.91 0.68
CA LEU A 140 5.33 12.42 2.00
C LEU A 140 6.84 12.35 2.20
N ASP A 141 7.50 11.25 1.81
CA ASP A 141 8.96 11.13 1.86
C ASP A 141 9.66 12.24 1.01
N LEU A 142 9.09 12.59 -0.15
CA LEU A 142 9.60 13.67 -1.00
C LEU A 142 9.35 15.07 -0.40
N ILE A 143 8.24 15.25 0.29
CA ILE A 143 7.92 16.49 1.02
C ILE A 143 8.89 16.67 2.19
N ASP A 144 9.16 15.62 2.95
CA ASP A 144 10.13 15.63 4.05
C ASP A 144 11.56 15.93 3.57
N LEU A 145 11.93 15.41 2.40
CA LEU A 145 13.18 15.78 1.74
C LEU A 145 13.20 17.26 1.36
N ALA A 146 12.11 17.77 0.78
CA ALA A 146 11.99 19.18 0.40
C ALA A 146 12.03 20.13 1.61
N ARG A 147 11.45 19.74 2.74
CA ARG A 147 11.48 20.49 4.01
C ARG A 147 12.90 20.82 4.47
N GLN A 148 13.87 19.94 4.18
CA GLN A 148 15.28 20.11 4.56
C GLN A 148 16.10 20.91 3.54
N MET A 149 15.49 21.34 2.42
CA MET A 149 16.17 22.09 1.37
C MET A 149 16.09 23.60 1.56
N ASP A 150 17.11 24.29 1.04
CA ASP A 150 17.11 25.75 0.93
C ASP A 150 15.86 26.23 0.16
N PRO A 151 15.06 27.17 0.72
CA PRO A 151 13.86 27.70 0.08
C PRO A 151 14.06 28.18 -1.36
N GLN A 152 15.25 28.68 -1.72
CA GLN A 152 15.52 29.19 -3.07
C GLN A 152 15.52 28.11 -4.15
N VAL A 153 15.83 26.85 -3.80
CA VAL A 153 15.96 25.74 -4.75
C VAL A 153 14.96 24.61 -4.51
N ARG A 154 14.26 24.63 -3.37
CA ARG A 154 13.33 23.59 -2.92
C ARG A 154 12.30 23.21 -3.98
N LEU A 155 11.61 24.19 -4.56
CA LEU A 155 10.56 23.96 -5.56
C LEU A 155 11.10 23.20 -6.78
N ILE A 156 12.24 23.64 -7.32
CA ILE A 156 12.84 23.03 -8.51
C ILE A 156 13.28 21.61 -8.19
N LYS A 157 13.96 21.41 -7.05
CA LYS A 157 14.44 20.09 -6.62
C LYS A 157 13.29 19.12 -6.34
N PHE A 158 12.21 19.59 -5.72
CA PHE A 158 11.03 18.77 -5.47
C PHE A 158 10.39 18.28 -6.78
N LEU A 159 10.21 19.18 -7.75
CA LEU A 159 9.69 18.81 -9.07
C LEU A 159 10.61 17.84 -9.82
N SER A 160 11.93 18.08 -9.80
CA SER A 160 12.89 17.14 -10.39
C SER A 160 12.84 15.77 -9.72
N LYS A 161 12.65 15.72 -8.39
CA LYS A 161 12.51 14.44 -7.68
C LYS A 161 11.21 13.72 -8.01
N LEU A 162 10.11 14.44 -8.21
CA LEU A 162 8.87 13.85 -8.70
C LEU A 162 9.06 13.23 -10.10
N GLU A 163 9.83 13.88 -10.97
CA GLU A 163 10.14 13.34 -12.31
C GLU A 163 11.06 12.11 -12.24
N GLU A 164 12.14 12.18 -11.47
CA GLU A 164 13.10 11.08 -11.29
C GLU A 164 12.43 9.80 -10.74
N GLU A 165 11.42 9.96 -9.88
CA GLU A 165 10.67 8.86 -9.26
C GLU A 165 9.47 8.39 -10.11
N GLY A 166 9.27 8.96 -11.31
CA GLY A 166 8.14 8.63 -12.19
C GLY A 166 6.77 9.06 -11.63
N ALA A 167 6.76 9.94 -10.64
CA ALA A 167 5.53 10.46 -10.03
C ALA A 167 4.79 11.43 -10.96
N ILE A 168 5.53 12.13 -11.83
CA ILE A 168 4.98 13.00 -12.89
C ILE A 168 5.66 12.71 -14.23
N GLU A 169 4.84 12.52 -15.27
CA GLU A 169 5.30 12.21 -16.64
C GLU A 169 4.52 13.07 -17.65
N ASP A 170 5.17 13.42 -18.77
CA ASP A 170 4.47 14.13 -19.85
C ASP A 170 3.43 13.19 -20.48
N ALA A 171 2.21 13.70 -20.68
CA ALA A 171 1.07 12.92 -21.16
C ALA A 171 1.30 12.23 -22.52
N THR A 172 2.31 12.66 -23.28
CA THR A 172 2.70 12.13 -24.59
C THR A 172 3.64 10.92 -24.53
N VAL A 173 4.18 10.57 -23.36
CA VAL A 173 5.19 9.50 -23.20
C VAL A 173 4.59 8.20 -22.63
N ALA A 174 3.30 8.18 -22.29
CA ALA A 174 2.61 6.98 -21.85
C ALA A 174 2.39 6.01 -23.02
N LYS A 175 3.37 5.13 -23.26
CA LYS A 175 3.20 3.88 -24.01
C LYS A 175 2.78 2.74 -23.09
#